data_AF-A0A3C2B276-F1
#
_entry.id   AF-A0A3C2B276-F1
#
_cell.length_a   1.000
_cell.length_b   1.000
_cell.length_c   1.000
_cell.angle_alpha   90.00
_cell.angle_beta   90.00
_cell.angle_gamma   90.00
#
_symmetry.space_group_name_H-M   'P 1'
#
loop_
_entity.id
_entity.type
_entity.pdbx_description
1 polymer ?
#
loop_
_entity_poly.entity_id
_entity_poly.type
_entity_poly.pdbx_seq_one_letter_code
_entity_poly.pdbx_strand_id
1 'polypeptide(L)'
;MLARWCIACSVGREDDAMNRIEIEIKLNRDRSWLLEKLAAMSDDELRAPRTFSENDPDSRWSHLDHFVHTSLIERNWNEMFRRHLRGERGMERRVRDDGSPQSMDEIMAGIHAWTEEWKREHSGKPLDELVRIGLAIRADTLALLAELSDEELASKIPGAPWADGTVGGIMAANADHGRMHWAWATEDPVHNA
;
A
#
# COMPACT_ATOMS: atom_id res chain seq x y z
N MET A 1 -6.47 18.00 -1.78
CA MET A 1 -6.71 16.54 -1.71
C MET A 1 -5.51 15.74 -1.17
N LEU A 2 -4.41 16.40 -0.78
CA LEU A 2 -3.12 15.82 -0.36
C LEU A 2 -3.11 15.03 0.97
N ALA A 3 -4.21 14.99 1.72
CA ALA A 3 -4.31 14.31 3.02
C ALA A 3 -4.92 12.89 2.95
N ARG A 4 -5.30 12.41 1.76
CA ARG A 4 -6.01 11.12 1.62
C ARG A 4 -5.10 9.90 1.68
N TRP A 5 -3.81 10.03 1.39
CA TRP A 5 -2.84 8.93 1.40
C TRP A 5 -2.56 8.34 2.79
N CYS A 6 -2.67 9.14 3.86
CA CYS A 6 -2.28 8.73 5.22
C CYS A 6 -3.44 8.53 6.21
N ILE A 7 -4.64 9.09 5.96
CA ILE A 7 -5.69 9.20 7.00
C ILE A 7 -6.90 8.28 6.72
N ALA A 8 -7.07 7.76 5.50
CA ALA A 8 -8.32 7.11 5.10
C ALA A 8 -8.55 5.67 5.64
N CYS A 9 -7.62 5.09 6.40
CA CYS A 9 -7.81 3.76 7.02
C CYS A 9 -8.49 3.81 8.41
N SER A 10 -9.18 4.91 8.75
CA SER A 10 -9.57 5.24 10.13
C SER A 10 -11.06 5.06 10.48
N VAL A 11 -11.82 4.19 9.80
CA VAL A 11 -13.22 3.94 10.19
C VAL A 11 -13.44 2.45 10.49
N GLY A 12 -13.04 2.05 11.69
CA GLY A 12 -13.39 0.80 12.34
C GLY A 12 -13.67 1.06 13.82
N ARG A 13 -14.80 0.54 14.32
CA ARG A 13 -15.36 0.70 15.66
C ARG A 13 -14.31 0.56 16.78
N GLU A 14 -14.38 1.42 17.80
CA GLU A 14 -13.89 1.08 19.15
C GLU A 14 -14.62 -0.19 19.58
N ASP A 15 -13.93 -1.33 19.60
CA ASP A 15 -14.11 -2.51 20.46
C ASP A 15 -13.50 -3.75 19.76
N ASP A 16 -12.39 -4.24 20.32
CA ASP A 16 -11.44 -5.30 19.88
C ASP A 16 -10.53 -4.98 18.68
N ALA A 17 -9.22 -4.92 18.96
CA ALA A 17 -8.17 -4.95 17.94
C ALA A 17 -8.33 -6.23 17.10
N MET A 18 -8.28 -6.11 15.77
CA MET A 18 -8.46 -7.26 14.87
C MET A 18 -7.47 -8.37 15.22
N ASN A 19 -7.99 -9.57 15.45
CA ASN A 19 -7.13 -10.72 15.71
C ASN A 19 -6.50 -11.25 14.41
N ARG A 20 -5.51 -12.12 14.55
CA ARG A 20 -4.75 -12.70 13.42
C ARG A 20 -5.65 -13.27 12.32
N ILE A 21 -6.67 -14.03 12.70
CA ILE A 21 -7.58 -14.68 11.76
C ILE A 21 -8.37 -13.63 10.97
N GLU A 22 -8.81 -12.56 11.64
CA GLU A 22 -9.52 -11.46 10.98
C GLU A 22 -8.63 -10.70 10.01
N ILE A 23 -7.37 -10.45 10.38
CA ILE A 23 -6.36 -9.82 9.50
C ILE A 23 -6.14 -10.71 8.26
N GLU A 24 -5.94 -12.01 8.44
CA GLU A 24 -5.72 -12.97 7.36
C GLU A 24 -6.93 -13.04 6.41
N ILE A 25 -8.15 -13.14 6.97
CA ILE A 25 -9.39 -13.14 6.19
C ILE A 25 -9.47 -11.86 5.37
N LYS A 26 -9.18 -10.71 5.97
CA LYS A 26 -9.27 -9.42 5.31
C LYS A 26 -8.26 -9.31 4.16
N LEU A 27 -7.00 -9.64 4.41
CA LEU A 27 -5.95 -9.68 3.38
C LEU A 27 -6.39 -10.53 2.19
N ASN A 28 -6.81 -11.77 2.42
CA ASN A 28 -7.20 -12.69 1.35
C ASN A 28 -8.45 -12.22 0.59
N ARG A 29 -9.48 -11.78 1.32
CA ARG A 29 -10.75 -11.32 0.73
C ARG A 29 -10.54 -10.10 -0.17
N ASP A 30 -9.79 -9.11 0.30
CA ASP A 30 -9.62 -7.86 -0.45
C ASP A 30 -8.71 -8.04 -1.67
N ARG A 31 -7.69 -8.92 -1.58
CA ARG A 31 -6.89 -9.29 -2.76
C ARG A 31 -7.70 -10.07 -3.79
N SER A 32 -8.47 -11.06 -3.35
CA SER A 32 -9.30 -11.86 -4.27
C SER A 32 -10.30 -10.98 -5.00
N TRP A 33 -10.99 -10.09 -4.26
CA TRP A 33 -11.90 -9.11 -4.83
C TRP A 33 -11.22 -8.23 -5.89
N LEU A 34 -10.03 -7.70 -5.61
CA LEU A 34 -9.32 -6.84 -6.56
C LEU A 34 -8.90 -7.61 -7.82
N LEU A 35 -8.42 -8.84 -7.66
CA LEU A 35 -8.02 -9.68 -8.79
C LEU A 35 -9.21 -10.07 -9.66
N GLU A 36 -10.35 -10.40 -9.08
CA GLU A 36 -11.60 -10.66 -9.81
C GLU A 36 -12.03 -9.45 -10.64
N LYS A 37 -11.91 -8.25 -10.08
CA LYS A 37 -12.25 -7.00 -10.77
C LYS A 37 -11.32 -6.73 -11.96
N LEU A 38 -10.02 -6.91 -11.78
CA LEU A 38 -9.04 -6.73 -12.85
C LEU A 38 -9.19 -7.81 -13.95
N ALA A 39 -9.41 -9.06 -13.56
CA ALA A 39 -9.55 -10.17 -14.52
C ALA A 39 -10.82 -10.09 -15.38
N ALA A 40 -11.84 -9.35 -14.94
CA ALA A 40 -13.06 -9.13 -15.70
C ALA A 40 -12.94 -8.03 -16.78
N MET A 41 -11.87 -7.24 -16.75
CA MET A 41 -11.63 -6.15 -17.70
C MET A 41 -10.95 -6.65 -18.98
N SER A 42 -11.18 -5.94 -20.08
CA SER A 42 -10.35 -6.08 -21.28
C SER A 42 -8.95 -5.52 -21.08
N ASP A 43 -7.98 -5.94 -21.90
CA ASP A 43 -6.60 -5.44 -21.83
C ASP A 43 -6.53 -3.92 -22.10
N ASP A 44 -7.39 -3.40 -22.99
CA ASP A 44 -7.50 -1.96 -23.26
C ASP A 44 -8.00 -1.19 -22.02
N GLU A 45 -9.02 -1.70 -21.33
CA GLU A 45 -9.53 -1.07 -20.09
C GLU A 45 -8.49 -1.09 -18.96
N LEU A 46 -7.73 -2.19 -18.85
CA LEU A 46 -6.67 -2.36 -17.86
C LEU A 46 -5.55 -1.34 -18.05
N ARG A 47 -5.22 -1.00 -19.29
CA ARG A 47 -4.12 -0.11 -19.67
C ARG A 47 -4.53 1.34 -19.89
N ALA A 48 -5.83 1.62 -20.00
CA ALA A 48 -6.31 2.98 -20.19
C ALA A 48 -5.80 3.90 -19.07
N PRO A 49 -5.33 5.13 -19.41
CA PRO A 49 -4.98 6.15 -18.42
C PRO A 49 -6.12 6.37 -17.42
N ARG A 50 -5.82 6.27 -16.12
CA ARG A 50 -6.76 6.49 -15.02
C ARG A 50 -6.37 7.64 -14.11
N THR A 51 -5.19 7.81 -13.55
CA THR A 51 -4.91 9.04 -12.77
C THR A 51 -3.71 9.79 -13.27
N PHE A 52 -3.59 11.07 -12.92
CA PHE A 52 -2.33 11.78 -13.05
C PHE A 52 -1.35 11.22 -12.02
N SER A 53 -0.06 11.20 -12.36
CA SER A 53 0.96 11.00 -11.35
C SER A 53 1.10 12.26 -10.49
N GLU A 54 1.29 12.04 -9.19
CA GLU A 54 1.61 13.11 -8.22
C GLU A 54 3.10 13.48 -8.22
N ASN A 55 3.93 12.79 -9.03
CA ASN A 55 5.36 13.08 -9.21
C ASN A 55 5.69 13.67 -10.59
N ASP A 56 5.08 13.11 -11.65
CA ASP A 56 5.37 13.49 -13.03
C ASP A 56 4.07 13.96 -13.72
N PRO A 57 3.93 15.26 -14.04
CA PRO A 57 2.70 15.81 -14.62
C PRO A 57 2.33 15.20 -15.98
N ASP A 58 3.29 14.63 -16.71
CA ASP A 58 3.07 14.00 -18.01
C ASP A 58 2.73 12.50 -17.89
N SER A 59 2.95 11.92 -16.70
CA SER A 59 2.68 10.51 -16.44
C SER A 59 1.21 10.28 -16.08
N ARG A 60 0.68 9.16 -16.57
CA ARG A 60 -0.66 8.66 -16.26
C ARG A 60 -0.57 7.25 -15.71
N TRP A 61 -1.45 6.92 -14.78
CA TRP A 61 -1.52 5.62 -14.11
C TRP A 61 -2.77 4.88 -14.55
N SER A 62 -2.61 3.65 -14.99
CA SER A 62 -3.69 2.73 -15.35
C SER A 62 -4.17 1.90 -14.14
N HIS A 63 -5.18 1.04 -14.34
CA HIS A 63 -5.57 0.07 -13.31
C HIS A 63 -4.42 -0.88 -12.95
N LEU A 64 -3.60 -1.28 -13.94
CA LEU A 64 -2.44 -2.13 -13.72
C LEU A 64 -1.35 -1.41 -12.90
N ASP A 65 -1.12 -0.13 -13.17
CA ASP A 65 -0.15 0.68 -12.44
C ASP A 65 -0.56 0.85 -10.97
N HIS A 66 -1.83 1.17 -10.72
CA HIS A 66 -2.37 1.23 -9.37
C HIS A 66 -2.28 -0.12 -8.65
N PHE A 67 -2.58 -1.22 -9.35
CA PHE A 67 -2.47 -2.55 -8.77
C PHE A 67 -1.03 -2.88 -8.36
N VAL A 68 -0.06 -2.73 -9.26
CA VAL A 68 1.34 -3.08 -8.96
C VAL A 68 1.93 -2.16 -7.91
N HIS A 69 1.52 -0.90 -7.86
CA HIS A 69 1.89 0.04 -6.81
C HIS A 69 1.54 -0.48 -5.40
N THR A 70 0.36 -1.08 -5.20
CA THR A 70 -0.03 -1.59 -3.87
C THR A 70 0.98 -2.59 -3.33
N SER A 71 1.65 -3.34 -4.21
CA SER A 71 2.67 -4.32 -3.83
C SER A 71 3.97 -3.68 -3.32
N LEU A 72 4.35 -2.50 -3.81
CA LEU A 72 5.51 -1.75 -3.30
C LEU A 72 5.32 -1.37 -1.84
N ILE A 73 4.15 -0.79 -1.53
CA ILE A 73 3.82 -0.31 -0.19
C ILE A 73 3.72 -1.50 0.77
N GLU A 74 3.06 -2.57 0.36
CA GLU A 74 2.98 -3.82 1.14
C GLU A 74 4.37 -4.39 1.45
N ARG A 75 5.26 -4.48 0.45
CA ARG A 75 6.65 -4.93 0.62
C ARG A 75 7.40 -4.05 1.64
N ASN A 76 7.24 -2.74 1.56
CA ASN A 76 7.90 -1.82 2.47
C ASN A 76 7.33 -1.88 3.90
N TRP A 77 6.03 -2.13 4.06
CA TRP A 77 5.45 -2.38 5.37
C TRP A 77 5.97 -3.68 5.98
N ASN A 78 6.09 -4.77 5.21
CA ASN A 78 6.71 -6.00 5.72
C ASN A 78 8.12 -5.75 6.25
N GLU A 79 8.95 -4.98 5.53
CA GLU A 79 10.29 -4.64 6.01
C GLU A 79 10.25 -3.73 7.24
N MET A 80 9.35 -2.74 7.28
CA MET A 80 9.14 -1.90 8.46
C MET A 80 8.79 -2.74 9.70
N PHE A 81 7.91 -3.73 9.57
CA PHE A 81 7.56 -4.64 10.65
C PHE A 81 8.77 -5.44 11.11
N ARG A 82 9.53 -6.03 10.18
CA ARG A 82 10.74 -6.79 10.52
C ARG A 82 11.77 -5.95 11.27
N ARG A 83 12.05 -4.72 10.81
CA ARG A 83 12.95 -3.80 11.51
C ARG A 83 12.48 -3.54 12.94
N HIS A 84 11.21 -3.18 13.11
CA HIS A 84 10.61 -2.93 14.43
C HIS A 84 10.75 -4.13 15.37
N LEU A 85 10.47 -5.34 14.88
CA LEU A 85 10.53 -6.57 15.67
C LEU A 85 11.97 -6.98 16.02
N ARG A 86 12.96 -6.60 15.20
CA ARG A 86 14.39 -6.71 15.56
C ARG A 86 14.87 -5.65 16.56
N GLY A 87 13.99 -4.77 17.03
CA GLY A 87 14.33 -3.64 17.90
C GLY A 87 15.01 -2.48 17.16
N GLU A 88 15.03 -2.51 15.83
CA GLU A 88 15.47 -1.40 15.00
C GLU A 88 14.34 -0.37 14.84
N ARG A 89 14.64 0.78 14.26
CA ARG A 89 13.59 1.73 13.91
C ARG A 89 12.79 1.20 12.72
N GLY A 90 11.51 0.91 12.95
CA GLY A 90 10.59 0.57 11.86
C GLY A 90 10.49 1.69 10.82
N MET A 91 10.32 2.93 11.30
CA MET A 91 10.27 4.16 10.50
C MET A 91 11.63 4.84 10.43
N GLU A 92 12.12 5.09 9.23
CA GLU A 92 13.36 5.84 9.02
C GLU A 92 13.23 7.28 9.54
N ARG A 93 14.36 7.85 10.00
CA ARG A 93 14.41 9.27 10.29
C ARG A 93 14.30 10.05 9.00
N ARG A 94 13.21 10.81 8.86
CA ARG A 94 13.00 11.75 7.77
C ARG A 94 13.80 13.02 8.03
N VAL A 95 15.11 12.95 7.77
CA VAL A 95 16.06 14.07 7.92
C VAL A 95 16.75 14.36 6.59
N ARG A 96 17.12 15.62 6.36
CA ARG A 96 17.98 16.05 5.25
C ARG A 96 19.44 15.69 5.54
N ASP A 97 20.32 15.87 4.55
CA ASP A 97 21.77 15.62 4.67
C ASP A 97 22.44 16.44 5.79
N ASP A 98 21.90 17.62 6.09
CA ASP A 98 22.36 18.48 7.19
C ASP A 98 21.83 18.06 8.58
N GLY A 99 21.04 16.98 8.64
CA GLY A 99 20.43 16.45 9.86
C GLY A 99 19.13 17.13 10.29
N SER A 100 18.66 18.15 9.57
CA SER A 100 17.38 18.82 9.87
C SER A 100 16.17 17.95 9.48
N PRO A 101 15.01 18.06 10.18
CA PRO A 101 13.81 17.30 9.82
C PRO A 101 13.26 17.68 8.43
N GLN A 102 12.90 16.69 7.62
CA GLN A 102 12.15 16.91 6.38
C GLN A 102 10.73 17.42 6.66
N SER A 103 10.20 18.26 5.78
CA SER A 103 8.80 18.65 5.79
C SER A 103 7.91 17.51 5.27
N MET A 104 6.61 17.57 5.56
CA MET A 104 5.66 16.60 5.01
C MET A 104 5.63 16.64 3.48
N ASP A 105 5.73 17.82 2.87
CA ASP A 105 5.75 17.97 1.41
C ASP A 105 6.97 17.29 0.78
N GLU A 106 8.15 17.42 1.40
CA GLU A 106 9.37 16.73 0.95
C GLU A 106 9.24 15.21 1.08
N ILE A 107 8.66 14.74 2.19
CA ILE A 107 8.42 13.31 2.41
C ILE A 107 7.46 12.76 1.34
N MET A 108 6.36 13.47 1.06
CA MET A 108 5.38 13.05 0.06
C MET A 108 5.97 13.10 -1.35
N ALA A 109 6.75 14.12 -1.69
CA ALA A 109 7.45 14.18 -2.98
C ALA A 109 8.39 12.98 -3.16
N GLY A 110 9.13 12.60 -2.12
CA GLY A 110 9.98 11.41 -2.15
C GLY A 110 9.19 10.11 -2.30
N ILE A 111 8.04 9.98 -1.63
CA ILE A 111 7.13 8.83 -1.79
C ILE A 111 6.60 8.77 -3.22
N HIS A 112 6.09 9.89 -3.77
CA HIS A 112 5.56 9.93 -5.13
C HIS A 112 6.63 9.55 -6.15
N ALA A 113 7.85 10.09 -6.02
CA ALA A 113 8.99 9.74 -6.89
C ALA A 113 9.32 8.24 -6.84
N TRP A 114 9.40 7.66 -5.65
CA TRP A 114 9.69 6.23 -5.47
C TRP A 114 8.60 5.34 -6.07
N THR A 115 7.34 5.75 -5.91
CA THR A 115 6.20 4.99 -6.44
C THR A 115 6.08 5.10 -7.95
N GLU A 116 6.48 6.24 -8.53
CA GLU A 116 6.59 6.43 -9.98
C GLU A 116 7.69 5.56 -10.60
N GLU A 117 8.83 5.42 -9.91
CA GLU A 117 9.90 4.51 -10.36
C GLU A 117 9.41 3.06 -10.40
N TRP A 118 8.75 2.59 -9.34
CA TRP A 118 8.20 1.24 -9.29
C TRP A 118 7.16 0.98 -10.39
N LYS A 119 6.30 1.97 -10.63
CA LYS A 119 5.36 1.96 -11.74
C LYS A 119 6.10 1.84 -13.08
N ARG A 120 7.14 2.66 -13.31
CA ARG A 120 7.96 2.61 -14.52
C ARG A 120 8.64 1.25 -14.73
N GLU A 121 9.19 0.64 -13.67
CA GLU A 121 9.81 -0.69 -13.73
C GLU A 121 8.86 -1.79 -14.21
N HIS A 122 7.57 -1.65 -13.88
CA HIS A 122 6.56 -2.67 -14.15
C HIS A 122 5.56 -2.32 -15.26
N SER A 123 5.62 -1.10 -15.78
CA SER A 123 4.72 -0.64 -16.82
C SER A 123 4.84 -1.49 -18.09
N GLY A 124 3.72 -1.76 -18.75
CA GLY A 124 3.67 -2.58 -19.96
C GLY A 124 3.69 -4.10 -19.75
N LYS A 125 3.95 -4.59 -18.53
CA LYS A 125 3.82 -6.04 -18.23
C LYS A 125 2.36 -6.52 -18.40
N PRO A 126 2.15 -7.80 -18.74
CA PRO A 126 0.80 -8.38 -18.78
C PRO A 126 0.25 -8.58 -17.37
N LEU A 127 -1.08 -8.64 -17.24
CA LEU A 127 -1.76 -8.76 -15.94
C LEU A 127 -1.26 -9.96 -15.14
N ASP A 128 -1.07 -11.12 -15.76
CA ASP A 128 -0.63 -12.34 -15.07
C ASP A 128 0.76 -12.21 -14.45
N GLU A 129 1.67 -11.46 -15.09
CA GLU A 129 2.99 -11.17 -14.53
C GLU A 129 2.91 -10.21 -13.34
N LEU A 130 2.10 -9.16 -13.44
CA LEU A 130 1.86 -8.24 -12.32
C LEU A 130 1.20 -8.96 -11.14
N VAL A 131 0.26 -9.87 -11.42
CA VAL A 131 -0.39 -10.70 -10.41
C VAL A 131 0.64 -11.60 -9.71
N ARG A 132 1.57 -12.21 -10.45
CA ARG A 132 2.66 -12.99 -9.85
C ARG A 132 3.53 -12.15 -8.90
N ILE A 133 3.89 -10.93 -9.30
CA ILE A 133 4.65 -9.98 -8.45
C ILE A 133 3.86 -9.67 -7.17
N GLY A 134 2.59 -9.26 -7.32
CA GLY A 134 1.74 -8.90 -6.19
C GLY A 134 1.46 -10.07 -5.23
N LEU A 135 1.25 -11.28 -5.76
CA LEU A 135 1.01 -12.48 -4.96
C LEU A 135 2.26 -12.97 -4.23
N ALA A 136 3.46 -12.82 -4.82
CA ALA A 136 4.70 -13.14 -4.11
C ALA A 136 4.89 -12.27 -2.86
N ILE A 137 4.57 -10.97 -2.98
CA ILE A 137 4.63 -10.03 -1.86
C ILE A 137 3.52 -10.32 -0.83
N ARG A 138 2.30 -10.64 -1.27
CA ARG A 138 1.22 -11.07 -0.37
C ARG A 138 1.58 -12.35 0.40
N ALA A 139 2.21 -13.31 -0.26
CA ALA A 139 2.67 -14.54 0.39
C ALA A 139 3.70 -14.23 1.48
N ASP A 140 4.60 -13.28 1.25
CA ASP A 140 5.55 -12.78 2.27
C ASP A 140 4.81 -12.14 3.47
N THR A 141 3.77 -11.35 3.22
CA THR A 141 2.94 -10.76 4.29
C THR A 141 2.20 -11.83 5.10
N LEU A 142 1.63 -12.85 4.43
CA LEU A 142 0.92 -13.94 5.11
C LEU A 142 1.87 -14.84 5.89
N ALA A 143 3.07 -15.11 5.37
CA ALA A 143 4.11 -15.83 6.10
C ALA A 143 4.54 -15.06 7.36
N LEU A 144 4.79 -13.75 7.22
CA LEU A 144 5.09 -12.89 8.36
C LEU A 144 3.94 -12.91 9.38
N LEU A 145 2.69 -12.73 8.93
CA LEU A 145 1.52 -12.82 9.80
C LEU A 145 1.40 -14.18 10.48
N ALA A 146 1.83 -15.29 9.89
CA ALA A 146 1.80 -16.59 10.55
C ALA A 146 2.87 -16.74 11.65
N GLU A 147 4.00 -16.04 11.52
CA GLU A 147 5.15 -16.13 12.42
C GLU A 147 5.02 -15.26 13.68
N LEU A 148 4.33 -14.12 13.59
CA LEU A 148 4.23 -13.18 14.72
C LEU A 148 3.42 -13.77 15.87
N SER A 149 3.76 -13.44 17.11
CA SER A 149 2.89 -13.63 18.28
C SER A 149 1.78 -12.57 18.34
N ASP A 150 0.76 -12.78 19.18
CA ASP A 150 -0.30 -11.78 19.38
C ASP A 150 0.26 -10.51 20.06
N GLU A 151 1.27 -10.66 20.91
CA GLU A 151 1.99 -9.54 21.54
C GLU A 151 2.73 -8.68 20.50
N GLU A 152 3.38 -9.33 19.52
CA GLU A 152 4.05 -8.63 18.42
C GLU A 152 3.06 -7.93 17.50
N LEU A 153 1.91 -8.56 17.20
CA LEU A 153 0.82 -7.92 16.46
C LEU A 153 0.28 -6.68 17.19
N ALA A 154 0.14 -6.75 18.52
CA ALA A 154 -0.30 -5.63 19.35
C ALA A 154 0.78 -4.56 19.56
N SER A 155 2.04 -4.82 19.18
CA SER A 155 3.13 -3.88 19.42
C SER A 155 3.02 -2.64 18.52
N LYS A 156 3.22 -1.46 19.11
CA LYS A 156 3.16 -0.18 18.39
C LYS A 156 4.49 0.19 17.75
N ILE A 157 4.45 0.59 16.49
CA ILE A 157 5.61 1.11 15.78
C ILE A 157 5.73 2.62 16.08
N PRO A 158 6.81 3.08 16.74
CA PRO A 158 6.94 4.48 17.10
C PRO A 158 6.86 5.41 15.89
N GLY A 159 5.92 6.36 15.93
CA GLY A 159 5.73 7.36 14.88
C GLY A 159 4.96 6.89 13.66
N ALA A 160 4.43 5.65 13.63
CA ALA A 160 3.55 5.20 12.55
C ALA A 160 2.20 5.92 12.62
N PRO A 161 1.78 6.65 11.56
CA PRO A 161 0.52 7.39 11.55
C PRO A 161 -0.68 6.56 11.06
N TRP A 162 -0.47 5.31 10.67
CA TRP A 162 -1.49 4.46 10.04
C TRP A 162 -2.26 3.62 11.04
N ALA A 163 -3.57 3.50 10.83
CA ALA A 163 -4.48 2.76 11.71
C ALA A 163 -4.31 3.18 13.18
N ASP A 164 -4.17 2.21 14.09
CA ASP A 164 -3.91 2.43 15.52
C ASP A 164 -2.40 2.42 15.87
N GLY A 165 -1.54 2.36 14.84
CA GLY A 165 -0.08 2.31 14.94
C GLY A 165 0.49 0.95 15.35
N THR A 166 -0.35 -0.08 15.55
CA THR A 166 0.11 -1.45 15.85
C THR A 166 0.52 -2.19 14.57
N VAL A 167 1.38 -3.20 14.69
CA VAL A 167 1.75 -4.06 13.55
C VAL A 167 0.49 -4.68 12.93
N GLY A 168 -0.39 -5.26 13.75
CA GLY A 168 -1.63 -5.89 13.30
C GLY A 168 -2.61 -4.90 12.66
N GLY A 169 -2.79 -3.72 13.25
CA GLY A 169 -3.64 -2.67 12.71
C GLY A 169 -3.16 -2.15 11.35
N ILE A 170 -1.85 -1.98 11.18
CA ILE A 170 -1.28 -1.57 9.88
C ILE A 170 -1.41 -2.70 8.85
N MET A 171 -1.19 -3.96 9.23
CA MET A 171 -1.45 -5.11 8.34
C MET A 171 -2.93 -5.17 7.90
N ALA A 172 -3.87 -4.89 8.80
CA ALA A 172 -5.30 -4.83 8.49
C ALA A 172 -5.61 -3.68 7.51
N ALA A 173 -5.06 -2.49 7.74
CA ALA A 173 -5.20 -1.35 6.85
C ALA A 173 -4.63 -1.64 5.45
N ASN A 174 -3.58 -2.45 5.35
CA ASN A 174 -2.97 -2.83 4.07
C ASN A 174 -3.95 -3.60 3.18
N ALA A 175 -4.85 -4.38 3.79
CA ALA A 175 -5.84 -5.13 3.03
C ALA A 175 -6.79 -4.21 2.26
N ASP A 176 -7.15 -3.06 2.84
CA ASP A 176 -8.01 -2.06 2.19
C ASP A 176 -7.31 -1.25 1.09
N HIS A 177 -5.98 -1.26 1.05
CA HIS A 177 -5.19 -0.43 0.16
C HIS A 177 -5.57 -0.62 -1.32
N GLY A 178 -5.83 -1.88 -1.71
CA GLY A 178 -6.30 -2.22 -3.05
C GLY A 178 -7.67 -1.64 -3.41
N ARG A 179 -8.60 -1.57 -2.44
CA ARG A 179 -9.92 -0.97 -2.66
C ARG A 179 -9.83 0.54 -2.84
N MET A 180 -8.96 1.19 -2.07
CA MET A 180 -8.72 2.62 -2.20
C MET A 180 -8.18 2.96 -3.59
N HIS A 181 -7.17 2.23 -4.06
CA HIS A 181 -6.61 2.43 -5.39
C HIS A 181 -7.57 2.09 -6.53
N TRP A 182 -8.39 1.05 -6.34
CA TRP A 182 -9.47 0.76 -7.27
C TRP A 182 -10.47 1.91 -7.40
N ALA A 183 -10.88 2.49 -6.26
CA ALA A 183 -11.79 3.62 -6.22
C ALA A 183 -11.19 4.83 -6.95
N TRP A 184 -9.92 5.18 -6.68
CA TRP A 184 -9.25 6.27 -7.39
C TRP A 184 -9.21 6.03 -8.91
N ALA A 185 -8.79 4.84 -9.34
CA ALA A 185 -8.73 4.51 -10.76
C ALA A 185 -10.09 4.52 -11.47
N THR A 186 -11.19 4.37 -10.72
CA THR A 186 -12.56 4.31 -11.25
C THR A 186 -13.27 5.65 -11.20
N GLU A 187 -13.17 6.35 -10.05
CA GLU A 187 -13.87 7.60 -9.76
C GLU A 187 -13.14 8.82 -10.33
N ASP A 188 -11.85 8.66 -10.60
CA ASP A 188 -11.00 9.68 -11.16
C ASP A 188 -10.19 9.08 -12.32
N PRO A 189 -10.78 8.85 -13.50
CA PRO A 189 -10.07 8.26 -14.64
C PRO A 189 -9.29 9.34 -15.43
N VAL A 190 -8.75 10.33 -14.74
CA VAL A 190 -8.15 11.61 -15.14
C VAL A 190 -9.23 12.65 -15.35
N HIS A 191 -9.83 12.99 -14.20
CA HIS A 191 -10.63 14.18 -13.93
C HIS A 191 -11.58 14.57 -15.09
N ASN A 192 -12.26 13.54 -15.59
CA ASN A 192 -13.40 13.51 -16.50
C ASN A 192 -13.17 13.74 -18.01
N ALA A 193 -11.93 13.96 -18.49
CA ALA A 193 -11.50 13.88 -19.91
C ALA A 193 -10.00 14.17 -20.07
#